data_AF-A0A6P0S4K3-F1
#
_entry.id   AF-A0A6P0S4K3-F1
#
_cell.length_a   1.000
_cell.length_b   1.000
_cell.length_c   1.000
_cell.angle_alpha   90.00
_cell.angle_beta   90.00
_cell.angle_gamma   90.00
#
_symmetry.space_group_name_H-M   'P 1'
#
loop_
_entity.id
_entity.type
_entity.pdbx_description
1 polymer ?
#
loop_
_entity_poly.entity_id
_entity_poly.type
_entity_poly.pdbx_seq_one_letter_code
_entity_poly.pdbx_strand_id
1 'polypeptide(L)'
;PLYCAGCNGSFLLDFTSTSVGNDSGVFGVGFDVGRQNVFGTFAFVTFGDGSTDNFLVPERVTAFWGLTSDLLISSIHFGLENGESNTDNDVQRMALDNLTIGSARTSTEVPEPASPLAFLTFGAAAAGTVLKKQAA
;
A
#
# COMPACT_ATOMS: atom_id res chain seq x y z
N PRO A 1 7.49 11.64 -11.82
CA PRO A 1 7.39 11.76 -13.29
C PRO A 1 6.42 10.71 -13.81
N LEU A 2 5.37 11.16 -14.50
CA LEU A 2 4.28 10.31 -14.96
C LEU A 2 4.78 9.20 -15.91
N TYR A 3 4.58 7.94 -15.52
CA TYR A 3 4.84 6.76 -16.33
C TYR A 3 3.58 6.35 -17.09
N CYS A 4 3.69 6.17 -18.41
CA CYS A 4 2.69 5.50 -19.23
C CYS A 4 3.35 4.64 -20.30
N ALA A 5 2.92 3.39 -20.45
CA ALA A 5 3.40 2.50 -21.50
C ALA A 5 2.69 2.84 -22.83
N GLY A 6 3.21 3.84 -23.55
CA GLY A 6 2.61 4.31 -24.80
C GLY A 6 1.25 5.00 -24.63
N CYS A 7 0.84 5.28 -23.37
CA CYS A 7 -0.41 5.97 -23.00
C CYS A 7 -1.71 5.38 -23.60
N ASN A 8 -1.64 4.17 -24.14
CA ASN A 8 -2.69 3.44 -24.84
C ASN A 8 -2.77 1.97 -24.39
N GLY A 9 -1.85 1.52 -23.54
CA GLY A 9 -1.50 0.11 -23.46
C GLY A 9 -1.29 -0.37 -22.04
N SER A 10 -1.80 -1.57 -21.83
CA SER A 10 -1.56 -2.39 -20.67
C SER A 10 -0.07 -2.53 -20.36
N PHE A 11 0.24 -2.64 -19.08
CA PHE A 11 1.61 -2.89 -18.64
C PHE A 11 1.63 -3.70 -17.35
N LEU A 12 2.72 -4.44 -17.19
CA LEU A 12 2.98 -5.26 -16.02
C LEU A 12 3.98 -4.53 -15.12
N LEU A 13 3.63 -4.42 -13.84
CA LEU A 13 4.60 -4.16 -12.78
C LEU A 13 4.96 -5.50 -12.14
N ASP A 14 6.23 -5.85 -12.16
CA ASP A 14 6.80 -7.04 -11.52
C ASP A 14 7.60 -6.63 -10.28
N PHE A 15 7.26 -7.23 -9.14
CA PHE A 15 7.86 -6.94 -7.84
C PHE A 15 8.73 -8.09 -7.29
N THR A 16 8.95 -9.14 -8.07
CA THR A 16 9.78 -10.30 -7.67
C THR A 16 11.28 -10.01 -7.71
N SER A 17 11.70 -8.90 -8.33
CA SER A 17 13.11 -8.49 -8.47
C SER A 17 13.37 -7.08 -7.91
N THR A 18 12.82 -6.75 -6.75
CA THR A 18 13.00 -5.44 -6.08
C THR A 18 13.80 -5.55 -4.79
N SER A 19 14.52 -4.47 -4.41
CA SER A 19 15.25 -4.39 -3.14
C SER A 19 14.37 -4.15 -1.92
N VAL A 20 13.07 -3.89 -2.11
CA VAL A 20 12.09 -3.57 -1.06
C VAL A 20 11.22 -4.78 -0.68
N GLY A 21 11.34 -5.90 -1.39
CA GLY A 21 10.54 -7.09 -1.20
C GLY A 21 11.40 -8.35 -1.07
N ASN A 22 10.82 -9.49 -1.42
CA ASN A 22 11.52 -10.75 -1.62
C ASN A 22 11.06 -11.38 -2.95
N ASP A 23 11.53 -12.59 -3.23
CA ASP A 23 11.21 -13.31 -4.48
C ASP A 23 9.70 -13.61 -4.66
N SER A 24 8.90 -13.48 -3.60
CA SER A 24 7.44 -13.62 -3.62
C SER A 24 6.70 -12.29 -3.81
N GLY A 25 7.40 -11.15 -3.77
CA GLY A 25 6.84 -9.82 -4.02
C GLY A 25 7.00 -8.83 -2.87
N VAL A 26 6.14 -7.81 -2.85
CA VAL A 26 6.11 -6.72 -1.86
C VAL A 26 4.82 -6.76 -1.04
N PHE A 27 4.85 -6.25 0.18
CA PHE A 27 3.65 -6.22 1.03
C PHE A 27 2.63 -5.19 0.58
N GLY A 28 3.10 -4.02 0.14
CA GLY A 28 2.24 -2.91 -0.24
C GLY A 28 2.71 -2.25 -1.53
N VAL A 29 1.74 -1.84 -2.34
CA VAL A 29 1.93 -1.05 -3.56
C VAL A 29 0.92 0.09 -3.55
N GLY A 30 1.35 1.29 -3.93
CA GLY A 30 0.46 2.42 -4.17
C GLY A 30 1.06 3.43 -5.12
N PHE A 31 0.21 4.23 -5.77
CA PHE A 31 0.63 5.24 -6.73
C PHE A 31 -0.48 6.29 -6.93
N ASP A 32 -0.09 7.42 -7.49
CA ASP A 32 -1.01 8.43 -7.97
C ASP A 32 -1.49 8.10 -9.38
N VAL A 33 -2.81 8.06 -9.57
CA VAL A 33 -3.46 7.87 -10.86
C VAL A 33 -3.37 9.19 -11.64
N GLY A 34 -2.42 9.26 -12.58
CA GLY A 34 -2.12 10.49 -13.31
C GLY A 34 -2.99 10.70 -14.55
N ARG A 35 -3.36 9.62 -15.25
CA ARG A 35 -4.39 9.62 -16.29
C ARG A 35 -5.10 8.28 -16.30
N GLN A 36 -6.43 8.32 -16.37
CA GLN A 36 -7.22 7.12 -16.54
C GLN A 36 -8.33 7.32 -17.57
N ASN A 37 -8.76 6.20 -18.13
CA ASN A 37 -9.92 6.02 -18.98
C ASN A 37 -11.26 6.24 -18.25
N VAL A 38 -12.26 6.69 -19.01
CA VAL A 38 -13.68 6.78 -18.60
C VAL A 38 -14.38 5.42 -18.47
N PHE A 39 -13.86 4.35 -19.08
CA PHE A 39 -14.37 2.99 -18.92
C PHE A 39 -13.62 2.19 -17.84
N GLY A 40 -12.78 2.86 -17.04
CA GLY A 40 -11.97 2.22 -16.02
C GLY A 40 -10.79 1.42 -16.56
N THR A 41 -10.00 0.89 -15.63
CA THR A 41 -8.86 0.01 -15.87
C THR A 41 -8.81 -0.99 -14.73
N PHE A 42 -8.56 -2.26 -15.04
CA PHE A 42 -8.36 -3.29 -14.03
C PHE A 42 -6.89 -3.37 -13.65
N ALA A 43 -6.64 -3.47 -12.36
CA ALA A 43 -5.41 -3.96 -11.79
C ALA A 43 -5.61 -5.45 -11.49
N PHE A 44 -5.14 -6.31 -12.39
CA PHE A 44 -5.10 -7.75 -12.16
C PHE A 44 -3.86 -8.09 -11.34
N VAL A 45 -4.09 -8.47 -10.10
CA VAL A 45 -3.04 -8.70 -9.10
C VAL A 45 -2.74 -10.19 -9.02
N THR A 46 -1.46 -10.54 -9.03
CA THR A 46 -0.98 -11.88 -8.70
C THR A 46 -0.26 -11.84 -7.36
N PHE A 47 -0.66 -12.68 -6.43
CA PHE A 47 -0.06 -12.76 -5.11
C PHE A 47 1.11 -13.75 -5.06
N GLY A 48 1.89 -13.73 -3.99
CA GLY A 48 3.07 -14.58 -3.82
C GLY A 48 2.78 -16.09 -3.78
N ASP A 49 1.54 -16.49 -3.49
CA ASP A 49 1.08 -17.88 -3.56
C ASP A 49 0.54 -18.28 -4.96
N GLY A 50 0.56 -17.35 -5.91
CA GLY A 50 0.05 -17.53 -7.27
C GLY A 50 -1.47 -17.33 -7.41
N SER A 51 -2.19 -17.03 -6.34
CA SER A 51 -3.59 -16.63 -6.43
C SER A 51 -3.73 -15.25 -7.09
N THR A 52 -4.91 -14.96 -7.62
CA THR A 52 -5.14 -13.74 -8.40
C THR A 52 -6.45 -13.06 -8.04
N ASP A 53 -6.49 -11.73 -8.16
CA ASP A 53 -7.71 -10.94 -7.96
C ASP A 53 -7.76 -9.72 -8.89
N ASN A 54 -8.96 -9.22 -9.18
CA ASN A 54 -9.21 -8.08 -10.05
C ASN A 54 -9.69 -6.88 -9.23
N PHE A 55 -8.94 -5.78 -9.30
CA PHE A 55 -9.35 -4.52 -8.67
C PHE A 55 -9.60 -3.44 -9.71
N LEU A 56 -10.72 -2.74 -9.58
CA LEU A 56 -10.97 -1.54 -10.37
C LEU A 56 -10.10 -0.39 -9.84
N VAL A 57 -9.35 0.22 -10.74
CA VAL A 57 -8.65 1.47 -10.45
C VAL A 57 -9.67 2.62 -10.62
N PRO A 58 -9.82 3.53 -9.64
CA PRO A 58 -10.82 4.59 -9.68
C PRO A 58 -10.60 5.57 -10.83
N GLU A 59 -11.62 5.73 -11.70
CA GLU A 59 -11.64 6.56 -12.93
C GLU A 59 -11.26 8.05 -12.79
N ARG A 60 -11.01 8.53 -11.57
CA ARG A 60 -10.73 9.94 -11.30
C ARG A 60 -9.26 10.24 -11.56
N VAL A 61 -9.01 11.12 -12.54
CA VAL A 61 -7.74 11.85 -12.63
C VAL A 61 -7.44 12.51 -11.28
N THR A 62 -6.23 12.29 -10.75
CA THR A 62 -5.74 12.73 -9.42
C THR A 62 -6.33 11.99 -8.21
N ALA A 63 -6.40 10.66 -8.27
CA ALA A 63 -6.67 9.81 -7.11
C ALA A 63 -5.43 9.02 -6.71
N PHE A 64 -5.31 8.66 -5.43
CA PHE A 64 -4.37 7.65 -4.98
C PHE A 64 -5.04 6.28 -5.04
N TRP A 65 -4.33 5.27 -5.56
CA TRP A 65 -4.73 3.87 -5.47
C TRP A 65 -3.62 3.08 -4.78
N GLY A 66 -4.00 2.14 -3.92
CA GLY A 66 -3.05 1.27 -3.27
C GLY A 66 -3.68 0.01 -2.69
N LEU A 67 -2.84 -0.99 -2.50
CA LEU A 67 -3.19 -2.31 -1.99
C LEU A 67 -2.07 -2.79 -1.04
N THR A 68 -2.46 -3.47 0.03
CA THR A 68 -1.56 -4.26 0.88
C THR A 68 -2.06 -5.68 1.01
N SER A 69 -1.16 -6.66 1.09
CA SER A 69 -1.53 -8.07 1.26
C SER A 69 -0.46 -8.85 2.01
N ASP A 70 -0.89 -9.68 2.96
CA ASP A 70 -0.02 -10.63 3.67
C ASP A 70 0.44 -11.78 2.75
N LEU A 71 -0.28 -12.05 1.66
CA LEU A 71 0.13 -13.00 0.63
C LEU A 71 1.25 -12.46 -0.27
N LEU A 72 1.64 -11.19 -0.08
CA LEU A 72 2.55 -10.42 -0.91
C LEU A 72 2.03 -10.21 -2.34
N ILE A 73 2.29 -9.04 -2.88
CA ILE A 73 1.93 -8.64 -4.24
C ILE A 73 3.14 -8.94 -5.13
N SER A 74 3.05 -9.99 -5.94
CA SER A 74 4.12 -10.40 -6.85
C SER A 74 4.12 -9.55 -8.13
N SER A 75 2.94 -9.31 -8.71
CA SER A 75 2.80 -8.47 -9.90
C SER A 75 1.42 -7.83 -10.00
N ILE A 76 1.35 -6.71 -10.74
CA ILE A 76 0.09 -6.06 -11.11
C ILE A 76 0.10 -5.82 -12.62
N HIS A 77 -0.84 -6.44 -13.32
CA HIS A 77 -1.09 -6.17 -14.73
C HIS A 77 -2.23 -5.15 -14.86
N PHE A 78 -1.93 -3.97 -15.37
CA PHE A 78 -2.96 -2.97 -15.70
C PHE A 78 -3.52 -3.24 -17.09
N GLY A 79 -4.84 -3.34 -17.22
CA GLY A 79 -5.49 -3.60 -18.50
C GLY A 79 -6.97 -3.91 -18.37
N LEU A 80 -7.39 -4.92 -19.13
CA LEU A 80 -8.70 -5.52 -19.04
C LEU A 80 -8.75 -6.52 -17.87
N GLU A 81 -9.96 -6.95 -17.54
CA GLU A 81 -10.17 -7.96 -16.50
C GLU A 81 -9.36 -9.24 -16.79
N ASN A 82 -8.90 -9.91 -15.73
CA ASN A 82 -8.08 -11.13 -15.78
C ASN A 82 -6.69 -10.95 -16.43
N GLY A 83 -6.19 -9.72 -16.50
CA GLY A 83 -4.86 -9.43 -17.03
C GLY A 83 -4.80 -9.50 -18.55
N GLU A 84 -5.94 -9.35 -19.22
CA GLU A 84 -5.95 -9.22 -20.68
C GLU A 84 -5.41 -7.85 -21.09
N SER A 85 -4.64 -7.81 -22.18
CA SER A 85 -4.09 -6.57 -22.71
C SER A 85 -5.14 -5.80 -23.50
N ASN A 86 -5.25 -4.50 -23.23
CA ASN A 86 -6.00 -3.63 -24.13
C ASN A 86 -5.19 -3.40 -25.40
N THR A 87 -5.76 -3.78 -26.54
CA THR A 87 -5.19 -3.53 -27.89
C THR A 87 -5.84 -2.35 -28.59
N ASP A 88 -6.92 -1.80 -28.03
CA ASP A 88 -7.61 -0.64 -28.56
C ASP A 88 -6.91 0.64 -28.09
N ASN A 89 -6.31 1.34 -29.03
CA ASN A 89 -5.49 2.53 -28.81
C ASN A 89 -6.29 3.75 -28.31
N ASP A 90 -7.63 3.74 -28.42
CA ASP A 90 -8.48 4.85 -28.00
C ASP A 90 -9.25 4.55 -26.70
N VAL A 91 -9.35 3.28 -26.29
CA VAL A 91 -10.32 2.87 -25.26
C VAL A 91 -9.73 2.73 -23.86
N GLN A 92 -8.42 2.53 -23.64
CA GLN A 92 -7.87 2.58 -22.27
C GLN A 92 -6.51 3.28 -22.21
N ARG A 93 -6.44 4.34 -21.39
CA ARG A 93 -5.22 5.07 -21.08
C ARG A 93 -4.97 4.93 -19.60
N MET A 94 -3.82 4.38 -19.23
CA MET A 94 -3.40 4.28 -17.83
C MET A 94 -2.02 4.91 -17.70
N ALA A 95 -1.91 5.82 -16.74
CA ALA A 95 -0.65 6.43 -16.37
C ALA A 95 -0.59 6.59 -14.85
N LEU A 96 0.55 6.21 -14.29
CA LEU A 96 0.80 6.29 -12.85
C LEU A 96 1.99 7.20 -12.56
N ASP A 97 1.98 7.84 -11.40
CA ASP A 97 3.12 8.57 -10.86
C ASP A 97 3.32 8.19 -9.39
N ASN A 98 4.48 8.53 -8.82
CA ASN A 98 4.80 8.34 -7.40
C ASN A 98 4.58 6.91 -6.89
N LEU A 99 5.03 5.91 -7.67
CA LEU A 99 5.00 4.51 -7.25
C LEU A 99 5.72 4.34 -5.91
N THR A 100 4.96 3.89 -4.93
CA THR A 100 5.40 3.58 -3.57
C THR A 100 5.24 2.08 -3.36
N ILE A 101 6.32 1.42 -2.95
CA ILE A 101 6.32 0.00 -2.58
C ILE A 101 6.88 -0.17 -1.19
N GLY A 102 6.43 -1.19 -0.47
CA GLY A 102 6.86 -1.46 0.90
C GLY A 102 7.01 -2.94 1.19
N SER A 103 8.03 -3.30 1.96
CA SER A 103 8.15 -4.58 2.65
C SER A 103 7.16 -4.64 3.81
N ALA A 104 6.67 -5.84 4.13
CA ALA A 104 5.99 -6.04 5.41
C ALA A 104 6.99 -5.67 6.51
N ARG A 105 6.58 -4.85 7.48
CA ARG A 105 7.35 -4.80 8.72
C ARG A 105 7.22 -6.18 9.32
N THR A 106 8.34 -6.88 9.48
CA THR A 106 8.41 -7.99 10.42
C THR A 106 7.73 -7.50 11.70
N SER A 107 6.71 -8.19 12.16
CA SER A 107 6.04 -7.91 13.41
C SER A 107 6.98 -8.20 14.58
N THR A 108 8.17 -7.59 14.61
CA THR A 108 8.87 -7.32 15.85
C THR A 108 8.04 -6.26 16.53
N GLU A 109 7.00 -6.75 17.20
CA GLU A 109 6.40 -6.20 18.40
C GLU A 109 6.60 -4.69 18.53
N VAL A 110 5.52 -3.92 18.32
CA VAL A 110 5.44 -2.64 19.02
C VAL A 110 5.79 -2.96 20.47
N PRO A 111 6.91 -2.47 21.04
CA PRO A 111 7.27 -2.84 22.39
C PRO A 111 6.11 -2.44 23.28
N GLU A 112 5.37 -3.42 23.78
CA GLU A 112 4.35 -3.13 24.76
C GLU A 112 5.09 -2.45 25.91
N PRO A 113 4.58 -1.32 26.43
CA PRO A 113 5.22 -0.69 27.57
C PRO A 113 5.35 -1.77 28.65
N ALA A 114 6.60 -2.03 29.05
CA ALA A 114 7.00 -3.23 29.78
C ALA A 114 6.23 -3.51 31.08
N SER A 115 5.34 -2.61 31.53
CA SER A 115 4.28 -2.90 32.48
C SER A 115 3.22 -1.79 32.47
N PRO A 116 1.91 -2.10 32.59
CA PRO A 116 0.89 -1.10 32.94
C PRO A 116 1.17 -0.38 34.28
N LEU A 117 2.05 -0.94 35.13
CA LEU A 117 2.53 -0.30 36.36
C LEU A 117 3.34 1.00 36.12
N ALA A 118 3.97 1.19 34.96
CA ALA A 118 4.75 2.39 34.69
C ALA A 118 3.88 3.66 34.66
N PHE A 119 2.59 3.55 34.32
CA PHE A 119 1.64 4.67 34.39
C PHE A 119 1.17 4.98 35.82
N LEU A 120 1.15 3.97 36.71
CA LEU A 120 0.74 4.16 38.11
C LEU A 120 1.80 4.85 38.96
N THR A 121 3.09 4.69 38.63
CA THR A 121 4.18 5.33 39.38
C THR A 121 4.26 6.84 39.16
N PHE A 122 3.91 7.35 37.98
CA PHE A 122 3.84 8.80 37.73
C PHE A 122 2.63 9.45 38.41
N GLY A 123 1.51 8.74 38.55
CA GLY A 123 0.32 9.26 39.25
C GLY A 123 0.51 9.37 40.77
N ALA A 124 1.17 8.40 41.40
CA ALA A 124 1.37 8.40 42.86
C ALA A 124 2.38 9.46 43.34
N ALA A 125 3.41 9.77 42.55
CA ALA A 125 4.40 10.78 42.89
C ALA A 125 3.81 12.21 42.92
N ALA A 126 2.85 12.51 42.04
CA ALA A 126 2.19 13.81 41.99
C ALA A 126 1.22 14.05 43.18
N ALA A 127 0.57 12.99 43.69
CA ALA A 127 -0.32 13.10 44.85
C ALA A 127 0.43 13.30 46.18
N GLY A 128 1.64 12.73 46.32
CA GLY A 128 2.43 12.83 47.55
C GLY A 128 2.99 14.23 47.84
N THR A 129 3.19 15.07 46.83
CA THR A 129 3.73 16.43 47.00
C THR A 129 2.67 17.48 47.35
N VAL A 130 1.39 17.20 47.11
CA VAL A 130 0.30 18.15 47.40
C VAL A 130 -0.14 18.07 48.87
N LEU A 131 -0.04 16.90 49.50
CA LEU A 131 -0.49 16.68 50.89
C LEU A 131 0.47 17.22 51.98
N LYS A 132 1.73 17.58 51.64
CA LYS A 132 2.68 18.13 52.62
C LYS A 132 2.57 19.65 52.86
N LYS A 133 1.70 20.37 52.15
CA LYS A 133 1.54 21.82 52.30
C LYS A 133 0.37 22.28 53.17
N GLN A 134 -0.35 21.36 53.82
CA GLN A 134 -1.43 21.68 54.77
C GLN A 134 -1.19 21.04 56.13
N ALA A 135 -0.11 21.46 56.79
CA ALA A 135 0.08 21.28 58.24
C ALA A 135 1.02 22.39 58.73
N ALA A 136 0.45 23.57 58.98
CA ALA A 136 1.02 24.66 59.75
C ALA A 136 -0.12 25.38 60.46
#